data_AF-A0A359EIM8-F1
#
_entry.id   AF-A0A359EIM8-F1
#
_cell.length_a   1.000
_cell.length_b   1.000
_cell.length_c   1.000
_cell.angle_alpha   90.00
_cell.angle_beta   90.00
_cell.angle_gamma   90.00
#
_symmetry.space_group_name_H-M   'P 1'
#
loop_
_entity.id
_entity.type
_entity.pdbx_description
1 polymer ?
#
loop_
_entity_poly.entity_id
_entity_poly.type
_entity_poly.pdbx_seq_one_letter_code
_entity_poly.pdbx_strand_id
1 'polypeptide(L)'
;MGLGAAWKHNRGLGLLPLWISLIYALGNALVRSSGWRFNLPVDWVGLFYYGLGLVQIITWGAMFFANRLLPDETQPKLTPTAQISFPWGQTLVLGGLLFLVSAAIPISEALIPARYPAGWLAQTLDDPLLQAQLNQAGISEALPDFAAQTGSELIYGRALYPRFYSAGQGIPGQAWFAFVPREYTRLGFYLVGPHSQNVVLPLGDAPANFPHAADVIVLGCLRDEYLEAQLVILRGETDTVLFDSSQFDWGCK
;
A
#
# COMPACT_ATOMS: atom_id res chain seq x y z
N MET A 1 17.48 12.91 -27.31
CA MET A 1 18.79 12.23 -27.47
C MET A 1 18.66 10.71 -27.41
N GLY A 2 18.18 10.11 -26.31
CA GLY A 2 18.13 8.64 -26.20
C GLY A 2 17.16 7.92 -27.15
N LEU A 3 15.98 8.48 -27.43
CA LEU A 3 15.07 7.95 -28.45
C LEU A 3 15.73 7.92 -29.85
N GLY A 4 16.43 9.00 -30.20
CA GLY A 4 17.15 9.11 -31.47
C GLY A 4 18.31 8.13 -31.57
N ALA A 5 19.03 7.87 -30.48
CA ALA A 5 20.08 6.86 -30.41
C ALA A 5 19.52 5.43 -30.58
N ALA A 6 18.41 5.11 -29.91
CA ALA A 6 17.74 3.82 -30.03
C ALA A 6 17.25 3.56 -31.46
N TRP A 7 16.65 4.56 -32.10
CA TRP A 7 16.21 4.49 -33.49
C TRP A 7 17.37 4.34 -34.47
N LYS A 8 18.44 5.11 -34.29
CA LYS A 8 19.61 5.08 -35.19
C LYS A 8 20.31 3.72 -35.20
N HIS A 9 20.38 3.03 -34.07
CA HIS A 9 21.11 1.77 -33.95
C HIS A 9 20.22 0.54 -34.24
N ASN A 10 19.02 0.48 -33.65
CA ASN A 10 18.15 -0.71 -33.68
C ASN A 10 16.76 -0.45 -34.30
N ARG A 11 16.54 0.71 -34.92
CA ARG A 11 15.29 1.11 -35.61
C ARG A 11 14.03 0.73 -34.81
N GLY A 12 13.18 -0.14 -35.36
CA GLY A 12 11.89 -0.52 -34.78
C GLY A 12 11.99 -1.21 -33.42
N LEU A 13 13.02 -2.05 -33.20
CA LEU A 13 13.27 -2.68 -31.90
C LEU A 13 13.62 -1.65 -30.83
N GLY A 14 14.31 -0.57 -31.21
CA GLY A 14 14.61 0.55 -30.32
C GLY A 14 13.36 1.34 -29.87
N LEU A 15 12.24 1.22 -30.58
CA LEU A 15 10.96 1.86 -30.24
C LEU A 15 9.99 0.93 -29.52
N LEU A 16 10.34 -0.32 -29.27
CA LEU A 16 9.44 -1.31 -28.68
C LEU A 16 8.89 -0.86 -27.31
N PRO A 17 9.69 -0.30 -26.37
CA PRO A 17 9.17 0.27 -25.13
C PRO A 17 8.13 1.39 -25.37
N LEU A 18 8.37 2.26 -26.37
CA LEU A 18 7.43 3.33 -26.72
C LEU A 18 6.12 2.76 -27.26
N TRP A 19 6.16 1.74 -28.13
CA TRP A 19 4.97 1.06 -28.62
C TRP A 19 4.16 0.40 -27.49
N ILE A 20 4.82 -0.25 -26.54
CA ILE A 20 4.17 -0.81 -25.35
C ILE A 20 3.44 0.29 -24.58
N SER A 21 4.10 1.42 -24.30
CA SER A 21 3.48 2.54 -23.59
C SER A 21 2.26 3.11 -24.31
N LEU A 22 2.34 3.23 -25.64
CA LEU A 22 1.25 3.78 -26.46
C LEU A 22 0.05 2.85 -26.52
N ILE A 23 0.27 1.56 -26.78
CA ILE A 23 -0.81 0.55 -26.83
C ILE A 23 -1.49 0.44 -25.48
N TYR A 24 -0.71 0.45 -24.40
CA TYR A 24 -1.23 0.38 -23.04
C TYR A 24 -2.07 1.62 -22.68
N ALA A 25 -1.58 2.82 -23.00
CA ALA A 25 -2.33 4.06 -22.81
C ALA A 25 -3.62 4.10 -23.63
N LEU A 26 -3.59 3.57 -24.86
CA LEU A 26 -4.78 3.45 -25.71
C LEU A 26 -5.80 2.46 -25.10
N GLY A 27 -5.34 1.33 -24.56
CA GLY A 27 -6.18 0.37 -23.83
C GLY A 27 -6.86 1.00 -22.61
N ASN A 28 -6.09 1.74 -21.80
CA ASN A 28 -6.64 2.50 -20.67
C ASN A 28 -7.69 3.53 -21.13
N ALA A 29 -7.44 4.23 -22.25
CA ALA A 29 -8.37 5.19 -22.82
C ALA A 29 -9.68 4.53 -23.31
N LEU A 30 -9.59 3.36 -23.96
CA LEU A 30 -10.76 2.58 -24.40
C LEU A 30 -11.64 2.15 -23.24
N VAL A 31 -11.03 1.73 -22.12
CA VAL A 31 -11.74 1.35 -20.89
C VAL A 31 -12.10 2.59 -20.04
N ARG A 32 -11.75 3.80 -20.50
CA ARG A 32 -11.97 5.08 -19.79
C ARG A 32 -11.37 5.08 -18.39
N SER A 33 -10.31 4.29 -18.19
CA SER A 33 -9.55 4.25 -16.94
C SER A 33 -8.52 5.37 -16.96
N SER A 34 -8.63 6.31 -16.02
CA SER A 34 -7.69 7.42 -15.87
C SER A 34 -7.17 7.49 -14.43
N GLY A 35 -5.89 7.83 -14.28
CA GLY A 35 -5.24 7.93 -12.99
C GLY A 35 -3.79 7.43 -13.02
N TRP A 36 -2.94 8.05 -12.23
CA TRP A 36 -1.50 7.76 -12.18
C TRP A 36 -1.20 6.28 -11.88
N ARG A 37 -2.03 5.62 -11.06
CA ARG A 37 -1.92 4.19 -10.74
C ARG A 37 -2.03 3.28 -11.95
N PHE A 38 -2.74 3.72 -12.99
CA PHE A 38 -2.94 2.95 -14.21
C PHE A 38 -1.81 3.16 -15.21
N ASN A 39 -0.84 4.03 -14.96
CA ASN A 39 0.33 4.22 -15.82
C ASN A 39 1.60 3.53 -15.28
N LEU A 40 1.55 3.04 -14.04
CA LEU A 40 2.65 2.36 -13.34
C LEU A 40 3.37 1.29 -14.19
N PRO A 41 2.67 0.41 -14.94
CA PRO A 41 3.33 -0.63 -15.74
C PRO A 41 4.22 -0.12 -16.88
N VAL A 42 4.04 1.13 -17.33
CA VAL A 42 4.77 1.71 -18.48
C VAL A 42 5.58 2.95 -18.12
N ASP A 43 5.59 3.36 -16.86
CA ASP A 43 6.27 4.57 -16.39
C ASP A 43 7.80 4.50 -16.59
N TRP A 44 8.36 3.27 -16.55
CA TRP A 44 9.78 3.01 -16.79
C TRP A 44 10.26 3.36 -18.21
N VAL A 45 9.35 3.48 -19.19
CA VAL A 45 9.70 3.74 -20.60
C VAL A 45 10.41 5.10 -20.75
N GLY A 46 9.98 6.11 -19.99
CA GLY A 46 10.64 7.41 -19.96
C GLY A 46 12.07 7.32 -19.44
N LEU A 47 12.26 6.63 -18.31
CA LEU A 47 13.56 6.40 -17.68
C LEU A 47 14.50 5.61 -18.59
N PHE A 48 13.98 4.63 -19.35
CA PHE A 48 14.75 3.86 -20.31
C PHE A 48 15.37 4.75 -21.40
N TYR A 49 14.57 5.58 -22.06
CA TYR A 49 15.10 6.49 -23.09
C TYR A 49 15.95 7.61 -22.50
N TYR A 50 15.66 8.05 -21.27
CA TYR A 50 16.52 8.98 -20.55
C TYR A 50 17.92 8.38 -20.31
N GLY A 51 17.99 7.14 -19.82
CA GLY A 51 19.24 6.41 -19.59
C GLY A 51 20.06 6.22 -20.87
N LEU A 52 19.42 5.82 -21.97
CA LEU A 52 20.10 5.75 -23.29
C LEU A 52 20.66 7.12 -23.73
N GLY A 53 19.93 8.20 -23.43
CA GLY A 53 20.39 9.56 -23.69
C GLY A 53 21.62 9.92 -22.86
N LEU A 54 21.65 9.54 -21.59
CA LEU A 54 22.80 9.76 -20.70
C LEU A 54 24.03 8.99 -21.17
N VAL A 55 23.89 7.71 -21.52
CA VAL A 55 25.00 6.90 -22.06
C VAL A 55 25.57 7.56 -23.31
N GLN A 56 24.72 8.05 -24.21
CA GLN A 56 25.15 8.77 -25.41
C GLN A 56 25.94 10.04 -25.08
N ILE A 57 25.48 10.84 -24.10
CA ILE A 57 26.14 12.07 -23.66
C ILE A 57 27.50 11.76 -23.02
N ILE A 58 27.56 10.76 -22.14
CA ILE A 58 28.80 10.33 -21.48
C ILE A 58 29.81 9.86 -22.52
N THR A 59 29.36 9.08 -23.51
CA THR A 59 30.23 8.58 -24.59
C THR A 59 30.77 9.73 -25.45
N TRP A 60 29.93 10.72 -25.78
CA TRP A 60 30.39 11.92 -26.49
C TRP A 60 31.38 12.74 -25.66
N GLY A 61 31.13 12.91 -24.36
CA GLY A 61 32.07 13.57 -23.45
C GLY A 61 33.41 12.82 -23.42
N ALA A 62 33.39 11.51 -23.24
CA ALA A 62 34.58 10.67 -23.22
C ALA A 62 35.37 10.77 -24.53
N MET A 63 34.72 10.69 -25.71
CA MET A 63 35.39 10.85 -27.00
C MET A 63 35.96 12.26 -27.20
N PHE A 64 35.26 13.29 -26.73
CA PHE A 64 35.74 14.67 -26.80
C PHE A 64 37.03 14.89 -26.00
N PHE A 65 37.15 14.27 -24.82
CA PHE A 65 38.37 14.32 -24.03
C PHE A 65 39.45 13.37 -24.54
N ALA A 66 39.10 12.16 -24.99
CA ALA A 66 40.04 11.19 -25.54
C ALA A 66 40.74 11.71 -26.81
N ASN A 67 40.01 12.34 -27.74
CA ASN A 67 40.58 12.94 -28.95
C ASN A 67 41.47 14.17 -28.67
N ARG A 68 41.51 14.69 -27.43
CA ARG A 68 42.34 15.84 -27.04
C ARG A 68 43.53 15.47 -26.17
N LEU A 69 43.50 14.32 -25.50
CA LEU A 69 44.50 13.91 -24.51
C LEU A 69 45.42 12.78 -24.99
N LEU A 70 45.09 12.11 -26.09
CA LEU A 70 45.91 11.05 -26.69
C LEU A 70 46.52 11.56 -28.01
N PRO A 71 47.86 11.53 -28.18
CA PRO A 71 48.47 11.67 -29.49
C PRO A 71 47.93 10.59 -30.44
N ASP A 72 47.84 10.92 -31.73
CA ASP A 72 47.39 10.04 -32.80
C ASP A 72 48.41 8.91 -33.03
N GLU A 73 48.47 7.96 -32.10
CA GLU A 73 49.18 6.70 -32.26
C GLU A 73 48.36 5.84 -33.23
N THR A 74 48.80 5.86 -34.48
CA THR A 74 48.67 4.83 -35.52
C THR A 74 47.49 3.88 -35.41
N GLN A 75 46.60 3.96 -36.41
CA GLN A 75 45.52 3.01 -36.68
C GLN A 75 45.82 1.59 -36.18
N PRO A 76 45.01 1.05 -35.25
CA PRO A 76 45.22 -0.31 -34.79
C PRO A 76 45.00 -1.24 -35.97
N LYS A 77 46.02 -2.02 -36.32
CA LYS A 77 45.83 -3.19 -37.18
C LYS A 77 44.69 -4.01 -36.57
N LEU A 78 43.67 -4.29 -37.37
CA LEU A 78 42.58 -5.19 -37.01
C LEU A 78 43.17 -6.58 -36.70
N THR A 79 43.55 -6.81 -35.45
CA THR A 79 43.85 -8.14 -34.94
C THR A 79 42.55 -8.93 -34.85
N PRO A 80 42.52 -10.22 -35.22
CA PRO A 80 41.29 -11.00 -35.23
C PRO A 80 40.70 -11.11 -33.82
N THR A 81 39.41 -10.81 -33.72
CA THR A 81 38.46 -11.29 -32.70
C THR A 81 39.06 -11.46 -31.31
N ALA A 82 39.09 -10.37 -30.53
CA ALA A 82 39.13 -10.48 -29.09
C ALA A 82 37.95 -11.39 -28.66
N GLN A 83 38.26 -12.59 -28.18
CA GLN A 83 37.26 -13.45 -27.56
C GLN A 83 36.67 -12.66 -26.40
N ILE A 84 35.40 -12.27 -26.52
CA ILE A 84 34.67 -11.61 -25.45
C ILE A 84 34.48 -12.64 -24.34
N SER A 85 35.46 -12.75 -23.44
CA SER A 85 35.32 -13.58 -22.25
C SER A 85 34.32 -12.90 -21.32
N PHE A 86 33.20 -13.54 -21.07
CA PHE A 86 32.19 -13.02 -20.16
C PHE A 86 32.81 -12.89 -18.75
N PRO A 87 32.82 -11.70 -18.12
CA PRO A 87 33.50 -11.45 -16.86
C PRO A 87 32.68 -11.99 -15.68
N TRP A 88 32.58 -13.32 -15.57
CA TRP A 88 31.75 -14.02 -14.59
C TRP A 88 31.94 -13.51 -13.16
N GLY A 89 33.18 -13.16 -12.76
CA GLY A 89 33.44 -12.61 -11.42
C GLY A 89 32.72 -11.29 -11.17
N GLN A 90 32.79 -10.33 -12.11
CA GLN A 90 32.12 -9.04 -11.98
C GLN A 90 30.61 -9.19 -12.09
N THR A 91 30.13 -10.06 -12.97
CA THR A 91 28.70 -10.36 -13.10
C THR A 91 28.13 -10.99 -11.83
N LEU A 92 28.85 -11.92 -11.19
CA LEU A 92 28.43 -12.54 -9.94
C LEU A 92 28.41 -11.54 -8.78
N VAL A 93 29.41 -10.65 -8.70
CA VAL A 93 29.44 -9.58 -7.69
C VAL A 93 28.27 -8.62 -7.87
N LEU A 94 28.06 -8.13 -9.10
CA LEU A 94 26.95 -7.21 -9.40
C LEU A 94 25.59 -7.89 -9.18
N GLY A 95 25.45 -9.13 -9.64
CA GLY A 95 24.24 -9.94 -9.42
C GLY A 95 23.97 -10.18 -7.94
N GLY A 96 25.00 -10.48 -7.15
CA GLY A 96 24.91 -10.62 -5.70
C GLY A 96 24.48 -9.33 -5.01
N LEU A 97 25.03 -8.18 -5.41
CA LEU A 97 24.61 -6.88 -4.88
C LEU A 97 23.15 -6.57 -5.21
N LEU A 98 22.72 -6.80 -6.46
CA LEU A 98 21.34 -6.62 -6.87
C LEU A 98 20.39 -7.56 -6.12
N PHE A 99 20.81 -8.80 -5.89
CA PHE A 99 20.08 -9.77 -5.09
C PHE A 99 19.94 -9.30 -3.65
N LEU A 100 21.01 -8.81 -3.00
CA LEU A 100 20.95 -8.29 -1.63
C LEU A 100 20.03 -7.07 -1.52
N VAL A 101 20.09 -6.13 -2.47
CA VAL A 101 19.19 -4.97 -2.50
C VAL A 101 17.73 -5.41 -2.67
N SER A 102 17.48 -6.39 -3.55
CA SER A 102 16.13 -6.92 -3.77
C SER A 102 15.63 -7.72 -2.57
N ALA A 103 16.51 -8.48 -1.91
CA ALA A 103 16.21 -9.27 -0.73
C ALA A 103 16.05 -8.42 0.54
N ALA A 104 16.55 -7.17 0.55
CA ALA A 104 16.42 -6.28 1.70
C ALA A 104 14.95 -6.05 2.12
N ILE A 105 14.02 -6.04 1.16
CA ILE A 105 12.57 -5.88 1.44
C ILE A 105 12.01 -7.07 2.23
N PRO A 106 12.01 -8.31 1.70
CA PRO A 106 11.47 -9.45 2.44
C PRO A 106 12.25 -9.75 3.73
N ILE A 107 13.55 -9.48 3.77
CA ILE A 107 14.35 -9.59 5.02
C ILE A 107 13.85 -8.58 6.06
N SER A 108 13.57 -7.34 5.66
CA SER A 108 13.05 -6.33 6.59
C SER A 108 11.68 -6.71 7.12
N GLU A 109 10.79 -7.25 6.27
CA GLU A 109 9.47 -7.74 6.71
C GLU A 109 9.58 -8.93 7.67
N ALA A 110 10.57 -9.81 7.49
CA ALA A 110 10.79 -10.94 8.38
C ALA A 110 11.41 -10.54 9.74
N LEU A 111 12.22 -9.48 9.77
CA LEU A 111 12.91 -9.02 10.99
C LEU A 111 12.10 -8.00 11.80
N ILE A 112 11.25 -7.21 11.15
CA ILE A 112 10.41 -6.21 11.82
C ILE A 112 9.12 -6.90 12.27
N PRO A 113 8.82 -6.95 13.58
CA PRO A 113 7.61 -7.59 14.06
C PRO A 113 6.38 -6.88 13.49
N ALA A 114 5.35 -7.67 13.14
CA ALA A 114 4.07 -7.12 12.73
C ALA A 114 3.54 -6.17 13.82
N ARG A 115 3.09 -4.97 13.40
CA ARG A 115 2.50 -3.98 14.32
C ARG A 115 1.30 -4.53 15.10
N TYR A 116 0.61 -5.50 14.52
CA TYR A 116 -0.57 -6.16 15.09
C TYR A 116 -0.37 -7.68 15.13
N PRO A 117 0.42 -8.22 16.08
CA PRO A 117 0.67 -9.65 16.15
C PRO A 117 -0.56 -10.42 16.67
N ALA A 118 -0.76 -11.63 16.14
CA ALA A 118 -1.80 -12.54 16.63
C ALA A 118 -1.55 -12.85 18.12
N GLY A 119 -2.56 -12.65 18.97
CA GLY A 119 -2.47 -12.82 20.43
C GLY A 119 -2.28 -11.53 21.24
N TRP A 120 -1.91 -10.42 20.61
CA TRP A 120 -1.81 -9.11 21.29
C TRP A 120 -3.16 -8.63 21.84
N LEU A 121 -4.24 -8.99 21.15
CA LEU A 121 -5.61 -8.69 21.55
C LEU A 121 -5.96 -9.30 22.92
N ALA A 122 -5.59 -10.56 23.17
CA ALA A 122 -5.82 -11.21 24.46
C ALA A 122 -5.07 -10.49 25.58
N GLN A 123 -3.79 -10.16 25.36
CA GLN A 123 -2.98 -9.39 26.32
C GLN A 123 -3.53 -7.99 26.58
N THR A 124 -4.18 -7.39 25.58
CA THR A 124 -4.73 -6.03 25.70
C THR A 124 -6.08 -6.01 26.38
N LEU A 125 -6.91 -7.03 26.18
CA LEU A 125 -8.12 -7.21 26.98
C LEU A 125 -7.77 -7.41 28.45
N ASP A 126 -6.63 -8.00 28.78
CA ASP A 126 -6.17 -8.17 30.16
C ASP A 126 -5.56 -6.88 30.78
N ASP A 127 -5.50 -5.76 30.05
CA ASP A 127 -5.00 -4.48 30.55
C ASP A 127 -5.93 -3.94 31.68
N PRO A 128 -5.42 -3.73 32.91
CA PRO A 128 -6.23 -3.27 34.04
C PRO A 128 -6.95 -1.94 33.80
N LEU A 129 -6.35 -1.03 33.03
CA LEU A 129 -6.95 0.27 32.73
C LEU A 129 -8.14 0.11 31.79
N LEU A 130 -8.00 -0.73 30.76
CA LEU A 130 -9.07 -1.05 29.84
C LEU A 130 -10.22 -1.77 30.56
N GLN A 131 -9.88 -2.76 31.40
CA GLN A 131 -10.86 -3.47 32.23
C GLN A 131 -11.64 -2.52 33.14
N ALA A 132 -10.97 -1.56 33.79
CA ALA A 132 -11.65 -0.57 34.62
C ALA A 132 -12.65 0.29 33.82
N GLN A 133 -12.30 0.68 32.59
CA GLN A 133 -13.16 1.46 31.71
C GLN A 133 -14.33 0.65 31.16
N LEU A 134 -14.10 -0.61 30.76
CA LEU A 134 -15.15 -1.54 30.33
C LEU A 134 -16.15 -1.83 31.47
N ASN A 135 -15.65 -1.98 32.70
CA ASN A 135 -16.48 -2.13 33.89
C ASN A 135 -17.32 -0.87 34.16
N GLN A 136 -16.72 0.33 34.07
CA GLN A 136 -17.45 1.60 34.25
C GLN A 136 -18.54 1.79 33.18
N ALA A 137 -18.31 1.33 31.96
CA ALA A 137 -19.28 1.36 30.88
C ALA A 137 -20.35 0.24 30.98
N GLY A 138 -20.19 -0.72 31.91
CA GLY A 138 -21.10 -1.86 32.05
C GLY A 138 -21.00 -2.90 30.92
N ILE A 139 -19.91 -2.87 30.14
CA ILE A 139 -19.73 -3.71 28.95
C ILE A 139 -18.94 -5.00 29.26
N SER A 140 -18.13 -4.98 30.31
CA SER A 140 -17.24 -6.08 30.68
C SER A 140 -17.95 -7.42 30.86
N GLU A 141 -19.15 -7.41 31.45
CA GLU A 141 -19.95 -8.62 31.68
C GLU A 141 -20.57 -9.18 30.39
N ALA A 142 -20.88 -8.33 29.41
CA ALA A 142 -21.48 -8.73 28.14
C ALA A 142 -20.46 -9.22 27.10
N LEU A 143 -19.17 -8.88 27.29
CA LEU A 143 -18.12 -9.15 26.32
C LEU A 143 -17.86 -10.65 26.06
N PRO A 144 -17.80 -11.54 27.08
CA PRO A 144 -17.60 -12.97 26.87
C PRO A 144 -18.76 -13.62 26.10
N ASP A 145 -19.99 -13.24 26.45
CA ASP A 145 -21.20 -13.75 25.80
C ASP A 145 -21.27 -13.30 24.34
N PHE A 146 -20.87 -12.05 24.04
CA PHE A 146 -20.77 -11.56 22.68
C PHE A 146 -19.70 -12.29 21.86
N ALA A 147 -18.50 -12.48 22.44
CA ALA A 147 -17.41 -13.20 21.78
C ALA A 147 -17.75 -14.67 21.48
N ALA A 148 -18.71 -15.26 22.20
CA ALA A 148 -19.21 -16.61 21.94
C ALA A 148 -20.23 -16.67 20.78
N GLN A 149 -20.76 -15.54 20.31
CA GLN A 149 -21.74 -15.51 19.23
C GLN A 149 -21.09 -15.83 17.88
N THR A 150 -21.78 -16.64 17.07
CA THR A 150 -21.36 -16.92 15.69
C THR A 150 -21.38 -15.64 14.86
N GLY A 151 -20.27 -15.33 14.18
CA GLY A 151 -20.16 -14.13 13.36
C GLY A 151 -19.75 -12.87 14.13
N SER A 152 -19.51 -12.97 15.45
CA SER A 152 -18.81 -11.93 16.19
C SER A 152 -17.34 -11.90 15.78
N GLU A 153 -16.80 -10.69 15.61
CA GLU A 153 -15.37 -10.47 15.39
C GLU A 153 -14.84 -9.39 16.31
N LEU A 154 -13.64 -9.63 16.82
CA LEU A 154 -12.87 -8.67 17.59
C LEU A 154 -11.54 -8.43 16.87
N ILE A 155 -11.35 -7.20 16.38
CA ILE A 155 -10.19 -6.84 15.56
C ILE A 155 -9.47 -5.65 16.19
N TYR A 156 -8.16 -5.79 16.35
CA TYR A 156 -7.27 -4.68 16.68
C TYR A 156 -6.55 -4.19 15.42
N GLY A 157 -6.53 -2.87 15.22
CA GLY A 157 -5.88 -2.28 14.06
C GLY A 157 -5.93 -0.78 14.05
N ARG A 158 -5.69 -0.20 12.88
CA ARG A 158 -5.67 1.24 12.65
C ARG A 158 -6.91 1.69 11.88
N ALA A 159 -7.63 2.67 12.41
CA ALA A 159 -8.76 3.27 11.73
C ALA A 159 -8.30 4.33 10.72
N LEU A 160 -8.62 4.11 9.45
CA LEU A 160 -8.33 5.02 8.34
C LEU A 160 -9.60 5.66 7.80
N TYR A 161 -9.48 6.92 7.36
CA TYR A 161 -10.55 7.73 6.80
C TYR A 161 -11.88 7.74 7.60
N PRO A 162 -11.86 8.02 8.91
CA PRO A 162 -13.09 8.12 9.69
C PRO A 162 -13.98 9.23 9.13
N ARG A 163 -15.24 8.89 8.85
CA ARG A 163 -16.24 9.83 8.32
C ARG A 163 -17.59 9.54 8.93
N PHE A 164 -18.18 10.56 9.55
CA PHE A 164 -19.55 10.51 10.03
C PHE A 164 -20.50 10.84 8.88
N TYR A 165 -21.58 10.07 8.77
CA TYR A 165 -22.66 10.29 7.81
C TYR A 165 -23.98 10.33 8.55
N SER A 166 -24.79 11.34 8.24
CA SER A 166 -26.20 11.34 8.64
C SER A 166 -26.99 10.30 7.84
N ALA A 167 -28.20 9.97 8.31
CA ALA A 167 -29.14 9.14 7.55
C ALA A 167 -29.32 9.67 6.11
N GLY A 168 -29.29 8.77 5.13
CA GLY A 168 -29.35 9.07 3.70
C GLY A 168 -28.04 9.60 3.09
N GLN A 169 -27.05 10.00 3.88
CA GLN A 169 -25.74 10.44 3.39
C GLN A 169 -24.78 9.28 3.16
N GLY A 170 -23.88 9.44 2.20
CA GLY A 170 -22.84 8.48 1.84
C GLY A 170 -22.27 8.79 0.46
N ILE A 171 -21.35 7.95 0.00
CA ILE A 171 -20.76 8.06 -1.34
C ILE A 171 -21.22 6.85 -2.16
N PRO A 172 -22.13 7.05 -3.13
CA PRO A 172 -22.63 5.96 -3.95
C PRO A 172 -21.54 5.42 -4.90
N GLY A 173 -21.63 4.13 -5.25
CA GLY A 173 -20.80 3.51 -6.28
C GLY A 173 -19.33 3.24 -5.89
N GLN A 174 -18.99 3.35 -4.60
CA GLN A 174 -17.65 2.97 -4.12
C GLN A 174 -17.62 1.53 -3.60
N ALA A 175 -16.48 0.85 -3.76
CA ALA A 175 -16.20 -0.48 -3.20
C ALA A 175 -16.00 -0.47 -1.67
N TRP A 176 -16.08 0.70 -1.03
CA TRP A 176 -15.87 0.87 0.40
C TRP A 176 -17.22 0.90 1.11
N PHE A 177 -17.69 -0.28 1.53
CA PHE A 177 -19.01 -0.49 2.14
C PHE A 177 -19.24 0.30 3.43
N ALA A 178 -18.17 0.79 4.06
CA ALA A 178 -18.22 1.72 5.19
C ALA A 178 -18.84 3.09 4.82
N PHE A 179 -18.79 3.48 3.54
CA PHE A 179 -19.16 4.83 3.08
C PHE A 179 -20.40 4.88 2.20
N VAL A 180 -20.99 3.72 1.85
CA VAL A 180 -22.22 3.64 1.06
C VAL A 180 -23.39 4.28 1.82
N PRO A 181 -24.32 5.02 1.18
CA PRO A 181 -25.50 5.59 1.83
C PRO A 181 -26.35 4.55 2.59
N ARG A 182 -26.86 4.93 3.77
CA ARG A 182 -27.77 4.10 4.60
C ARG A 182 -28.77 4.98 5.34
N GLU A 183 -29.89 4.37 5.75
CA GLU A 183 -31.03 5.05 6.40
C GLU A 183 -30.79 5.48 7.85
N TYR A 184 -29.60 5.26 8.40
CA TYR A 184 -29.25 5.59 9.78
C TYR A 184 -27.91 6.32 9.87
N THR A 185 -27.77 7.10 10.94
CA THR A 185 -26.57 7.86 11.29
C THR A 185 -25.45 6.91 11.73
N ARG A 186 -24.24 7.14 11.23
CA ARG A 186 -23.12 6.21 11.46
C ARG A 186 -21.77 6.86 11.24
N LEU A 187 -20.76 6.30 11.88
CA LEU A 187 -19.36 6.52 11.58
C LEU A 187 -18.85 5.35 10.73
N GLY A 188 -18.37 5.65 9.53
CA GLY A 188 -17.68 4.69 8.68
C GLY A 188 -16.17 4.90 8.74
N PHE A 189 -15.39 3.83 8.70
CA PHE A 189 -13.94 3.88 8.52
C PHE A 189 -13.40 2.58 7.94
N TYR A 190 -12.16 2.61 7.45
CA TYR A 190 -11.44 1.43 6.98
C TYR A 190 -10.44 0.98 8.03
N LEU A 191 -10.58 -0.25 8.54
CA LEU A 191 -9.69 -0.80 9.55
C LEU A 191 -8.56 -1.57 8.87
N VAL A 192 -7.32 -1.25 9.24
CA VAL A 192 -6.13 -1.98 8.80
C VAL A 192 -5.48 -2.65 10.01
N GLY A 193 -5.60 -3.97 10.09
CA GLY A 193 -5.02 -4.81 11.14
C GLY A 193 -4.43 -6.09 10.54
N PRO A 194 -4.54 -7.25 11.23
CA PRO A 194 -4.18 -8.55 10.68
C PRO A 194 -4.94 -8.87 9.37
N HIS A 195 -6.19 -8.44 9.30
CA HIS A 195 -7.01 -8.41 8.10
C HIS A 195 -7.61 -7.01 7.96
N SER A 196 -7.87 -6.58 6.73
CA SER A 196 -8.42 -5.24 6.46
C SER A 196 -9.92 -5.32 6.23
N GLN A 197 -10.69 -4.44 6.88
CA GLN A 197 -12.15 -4.54 6.92
C GLN A 197 -12.82 -3.16 6.85
N ASN A 198 -13.93 -3.07 6.13
CA ASN A 198 -14.81 -1.89 6.19
C ASN A 198 -15.59 -1.93 7.50
N VAL A 199 -15.53 -0.88 8.30
CA VAL A 199 -16.25 -0.82 9.58
C VAL A 199 -17.34 0.23 9.52
N VAL A 200 -18.54 -0.14 9.97
CA VAL A 200 -19.69 0.73 10.13
C VAL A 200 -20.10 0.69 11.60
N LEU A 201 -20.00 1.83 12.28
CA LEU A 201 -20.43 1.99 13.66
C LEU A 201 -21.68 2.89 13.68
N PRO A 202 -22.88 2.36 13.95
CA PRO A 202 -24.07 3.16 14.18
C PRO A 202 -23.85 4.11 15.37
N LEU A 203 -24.08 5.42 15.16
CA LEU A 203 -23.94 6.45 16.19
C LEU A 203 -25.02 7.49 15.98
N GLY A 204 -25.66 7.93 17.07
CA GLY A 204 -26.66 9.00 17.00
C GLY A 204 -26.05 10.33 16.54
N ASP A 205 -24.97 10.75 17.20
CA ASP A 205 -24.29 12.02 16.95
C ASP A 205 -22.86 11.82 16.44
N ALA A 206 -22.35 12.84 15.73
CA ALA A 206 -20.97 12.84 15.28
C ALA A 206 -20.02 12.91 16.48
N PRO A 207 -19.00 12.04 16.56
CA PRO A 207 -18.04 12.07 17.66
C PRO A 207 -17.24 13.38 17.61
N ALA A 208 -17.05 14.02 18.76
CA ALA A 208 -16.28 15.26 18.86
C ALA A 208 -14.83 15.09 18.38
N ASN A 209 -14.25 13.90 18.59
CA ASN A 209 -12.93 13.54 18.10
C ASN A 209 -12.86 12.06 17.73
N PHE A 210 -12.50 11.78 16.48
CA PHE A 210 -12.08 10.45 16.02
C PHE A 210 -10.96 10.65 15.00
N PRO A 211 -9.68 10.61 15.43
CA PRO A 211 -8.57 10.97 14.56
C PRO A 211 -8.31 9.92 13.49
N HIS A 212 -7.86 10.37 12.34
CA HIS A 212 -7.32 9.48 11.32
C HIS A 212 -6.06 8.77 11.84
N ALA A 213 -5.90 7.50 11.46
CA ALA A 213 -4.76 6.66 11.84
C ALA A 213 -4.65 6.38 13.35
N ALA A 214 -5.77 6.49 14.08
CA ALA A 214 -5.87 6.05 15.46
C ALA A 214 -5.83 4.52 15.57
N ASP A 215 -5.17 4.02 16.60
CA ASP A 215 -5.17 2.60 16.92
C ASP A 215 -6.46 2.28 17.70
N VAL A 216 -7.23 1.31 17.22
CA VAL A 216 -8.57 0.98 17.70
C VAL A 216 -8.75 -0.51 17.92
N ILE A 217 -9.55 -0.85 18.93
CA ILE A 217 -10.13 -2.18 19.08
C ILE A 217 -11.59 -2.07 18.63
N VAL A 218 -11.99 -2.91 17.69
CA VAL A 218 -13.34 -2.95 17.13
C VAL A 218 -13.96 -4.29 17.46
N LEU A 219 -15.13 -4.25 18.09
CA LEU A 219 -15.98 -5.40 18.31
C LEU A 219 -17.27 -5.23 17.50
N GLY A 220 -17.65 -6.25 16.76
CA GLY A 220 -18.85 -6.17 15.94
C GLY A 220 -19.25 -7.50 15.32
N CYS A 221 -20.27 -7.45 14.48
CA CYS A 221 -20.77 -8.59 13.73
C CYS A 221 -20.30 -8.49 12.27
N LEU A 222 -19.61 -9.52 11.79
CA LEU A 222 -19.21 -9.60 10.41
C LEU A 222 -20.46 -9.80 9.54
N ARG A 223 -20.68 -8.85 8.63
CA ARG A 223 -21.63 -8.96 7.52
C ARG A 223 -20.83 -9.25 6.25
N ASP A 224 -21.51 -9.64 5.17
CA ASP A 224 -20.89 -10.09 3.91
C ASP A 224 -19.66 -9.26 3.48
N GLU A 225 -19.75 -7.93 3.55
CA GLU A 225 -18.73 -7.01 2.99
C GLU A 225 -18.24 -5.94 3.97
N TYR A 226 -18.77 -5.93 5.21
CA TYR A 226 -18.41 -4.95 6.23
C TYR A 226 -18.63 -5.52 7.63
N LEU A 227 -17.88 -4.99 8.60
CA LEU A 227 -18.06 -5.25 10.02
C LEU A 227 -19.01 -4.19 10.57
N GLU A 228 -20.15 -4.62 11.09
CA GLU A 228 -21.06 -3.78 11.83
C GLU A 228 -20.56 -3.71 13.28
N ALA A 229 -19.85 -2.62 13.60
CA ALA A 229 -19.28 -2.42 14.91
C ALA A 229 -20.36 -2.06 15.92
N GLN A 230 -20.29 -2.71 17.08
CA GLN A 230 -21.10 -2.40 18.24
C GLN A 230 -20.30 -1.58 19.27
N LEU A 231 -19.00 -1.85 19.35
CA LEU A 231 -18.09 -1.14 20.23
C LEU A 231 -16.80 -0.81 19.49
N VAL A 232 -16.38 0.45 19.57
CA VAL A 232 -15.07 0.90 19.12
C VAL A 232 -14.37 1.58 20.27
N ILE A 233 -13.15 1.11 20.55
CA ILE A 233 -12.29 1.60 21.61
C ILE A 233 -11.11 2.30 20.96
N LEU A 234 -11.03 3.63 21.05
CA LEU A 234 -9.84 4.40 20.67
C LEU A 234 -8.80 4.27 21.78
N ARG A 235 -7.57 3.86 21.44
CA ARG A 235 -6.45 3.88 22.39
C ARG A 235 -5.54 5.08 22.11
N GLY A 236 -5.59 6.08 22.99
CA GLY A 236 -4.56 7.13 23.08
C GLY A 236 -3.43 6.71 24.02
N GLU A 237 -2.36 7.51 24.08
CA GLU A 237 -1.25 7.29 25.03
C GLU A 237 -1.69 7.47 26.50
N THR A 238 -2.74 8.24 26.75
CA THR A 238 -3.25 8.54 28.10
C THR A 238 -4.76 8.36 28.27
N ASP A 239 -5.52 8.41 27.17
CA ASP A 239 -6.99 8.37 27.21
C ASP A 239 -7.53 7.26 26.29
N THR A 240 -8.53 6.55 26.80
CA THR A 240 -9.32 5.60 26.00
C THR A 240 -10.70 6.20 25.79
N VAL A 241 -11.16 6.26 24.54
CA VAL A 241 -12.52 6.74 24.23
C VAL A 241 -13.34 5.57 23.71
N LEU A 242 -14.49 5.34 24.36
CA LEU A 242 -15.43 4.29 24.04
C LEU A 242 -16.57 4.87 23.20
N PHE A 243 -16.79 4.30 22.02
CA PHE A 243 -17.99 4.52 21.24
C PHE A 243 -18.81 3.25 21.24
N ASP A 244 -19.97 3.35 21.86
CA ASP A 244 -20.89 2.25 22.04
C ASP A 244 -22.15 2.51 21.22
N SER A 245 -22.56 1.51 20.45
CA SER A 245 -23.81 1.52 19.71
C SER A 245 -24.96 0.93 20.53
N SER A 246 -24.88 0.80 21.85
CA SER A 246 -25.90 0.19 22.74
C SER A 246 -27.34 0.69 22.60
N GLN A 247 -27.58 1.74 21.83
CA GLN A 247 -28.90 2.04 21.26
C GLN A 247 -29.41 0.98 20.26
N PHE A 248 -28.57 0.02 19.86
CA PHE A 248 -28.76 -1.01 18.87
C PHE A 248 -28.49 -2.39 19.49
N ASP A 249 -29.31 -3.38 19.12
CA ASP A 249 -29.35 -4.74 19.68
C ASP A 249 -27.99 -5.45 19.61
N TRP A 250 -27.46 -5.95 20.73
CA TRP A 250 -26.12 -6.58 20.86
C TRP A 250 -26.01 -7.99 20.26
N GLY A 251 -26.76 -8.26 19.18
CA GLY A 251 -26.90 -9.60 18.59
C GLY A 251 -26.31 -9.70 17.19
N CYS A 252 -25.39 -10.64 16.99
CA CYS A 252 -25.02 -11.14 15.67
C CYS A 252 -26.07 -12.15 15.22
N LYS A 253 -27.23 -11.64 14.76
CA LYS A 253 -28.23 -12.43 14.02
C LYS A 253 -27.79 -12.65 12.59
#